data_AF-A0A8D8DF70-F1
#
_entry.id   AF-A0A8D8DF70-F1
#
_cell.length_a   1.000
_cell.length_b   1.000
_cell.length_c   1.000
_cell.angle_alpha   90.00
_cell.angle_beta   90.00
_cell.angle_gamma   90.00
#
_symmetry.space_group_name_H-M   'P 1'
#
loop_
_entity.id
_entity.type
_entity.pdbx_description
1 polymer ?
#
loop_
_entity_poly.entity_id
_entity_poly.type
_entity_poly.pdbx_seq_one_letter_code
_entity_poly.pdbx_strand_id
1 'polypeptide(L)'
;MPVKKQEAHRALELLEDYHSRLSSPQDRALRSAIERVIRIFKSRLFQALLDIQEFYELTLLDDSKSIQQKTAETLLIASKWEQDNAVKANEANRIKQQEQQQQQQLAIQQQALEQQEEEKPVPTILAETPSPSRYPGTRVSAT
;
A
#
# COMPACT_ATOMS: atom_id res chain seq x y z
N MET A 1 -4.48 -14.50 22.41
CA MET A 1 -4.86 -13.65 23.56
C MET A 1 -6.23 -13.03 23.27
N PRO A 2 -7.24 -13.16 24.14
CA PRO A 2 -8.56 -12.59 23.90
C PRO A 2 -8.54 -11.10 24.24
N VAL A 3 -8.67 -10.26 23.21
CA VAL A 3 -8.88 -8.81 23.36
C VAL A 3 -10.19 -8.63 24.14
N LYS A 4 -10.16 -8.00 25.31
CA LYS A 4 -11.34 -7.87 26.17
C LYS A 4 -12.33 -6.96 25.43
N LYS A 5 -13.62 -7.33 25.33
CA LYS A 5 -14.67 -6.60 24.56
C LYS A 5 -14.68 -5.06 24.78
N GLN A 6 -14.21 -4.58 25.93
CA GLN A 6 -14.05 -3.17 26.26
C GLN A 6 -13.01 -2.44 25.40
N GLU A 7 -11.97 -3.13 24.92
CA GLU A 7 -10.88 -2.55 24.14
C GLU A 7 -11.29 -2.28 22.69
N ALA A 8 -12.12 -3.14 22.10
CA ALA A 8 -12.56 -2.99 20.71
C ALA A 8 -13.52 -1.81 20.51
N HIS A 9 -14.49 -1.62 21.42
CA HIS A 9 -15.38 -0.45 21.38
C HIS A 9 -14.60 0.84 21.63
N ARG A 10 -13.70 0.83 22.62
CA ARG A 10 -12.81 1.95 22.93
C ARG A 10 -11.91 2.34 21.75
N ALA A 11 -11.46 1.38 20.95
CA ALA A 11 -10.64 1.68 19.77
C ALA A 11 -11.40 2.49 18.70
N LEU A 12 -12.68 2.18 18.44
CA LEU A 12 -13.51 2.94 17.52
C LEU A 12 -13.85 4.33 18.08
N GLU A 13 -14.19 4.39 19.36
CA GLU A 13 -14.46 5.65 20.09
C GLU A 13 -13.27 6.62 19.99
N LEU A 14 -12.05 6.15 20.26
CA LEU A 14 -10.83 6.97 20.16
C LEU A 14 -10.61 7.52 18.74
N LEU A 15 -10.95 6.74 17.71
CA LEU A 15 -10.82 7.16 16.31
C LEU A 15 -11.87 8.23 15.95
N GLU A 16 -13.10 8.06 16.41
CA GLU A 16 -14.18 9.04 16.25
C GLU A 16 -13.89 10.34 17.01
N ASP A 17 -13.35 10.23 18.23
CA ASP A 17 -12.90 11.36 19.02
C ASP A 17 -11.80 12.15 18.31
N TYR A 18 -10.78 11.45 17.78
CA TYR A 18 -9.72 12.11 17.01
C TYR A 18 -10.28 12.79 15.75
N HIS A 19 -11.16 12.11 15.01
CA HIS A 19 -11.83 12.68 13.84
C HIS A 19 -12.62 13.95 14.17
N SER A 20 -13.33 13.99 15.31
CA SER A 20 -14.12 15.16 15.73
C SER A 20 -13.25 16.37 16.08
N ARG A 21 -12.01 16.14 16.53
CA ARG A 21 -11.04 17.19 16.89
C ARG A 21 -10.38 17.84 15.66
N LEU A 22 -10.43 17.21 14.48
CA LEU A 22 -9.91 17.78 13.23
C LEU A 22 -10.88 18.82 12.66
N SER A 23 -10.79 20.06 13.16
CA SER A 23 -11.62 21.19 12.74
C SER A 23 -10.92 22.16 11.79
N SER A 24 -9.58 22.06 11.65
CA SER A 24 -8.80 22.95 10.78
C SER A 24 -9.06 22.65 9.29
N PRO A 25 -9.14 23.66 8.41
CA PRO A 25 -9.29 23.45 6.98
C PRO A 25 -8.10 22.71 6.35
N GLN A 26 -6.93 22.76 6.99
CA GLN A 26 -5.71 22.05 6.56
C GLN A 26 -5.85 20.53 6.73
N ASP A 27 -6.65 20.09 7.71
CA ASP A 27 -6.82 18.68 8.05
C ASP A 27 -7.95 18.01 7.28
N ARG A 28 -8.60 18.72 6.34
CA ARG A 28 -9.79 18.24 5.63
C ARG A 28 -9.56 16.90 4.91
N ALA A 29 -8.39 16.73 4.30
CA ALA A 29 -8.02 15.50 3.61
C ALA A 29 -7.91 14.32 4.59
N LEU A 30 -7.22 14.53 5.71
CA LEU A 30 -7.05 13.54 6.77
C LEU A 30 -8.40 13.17 7.41
N ARG A 31 -9.22 14.18 7.73
CA ARG A 31 -10.57 13.98 8.26
C ARG A 31 -11.41 13.09 7.33
N SER A 32 -11.42 13.40 6.03
CA SER A 32 -12.16 12.62 5.02
C SER A 32 -11.64 11.18 4.91
N ALA A 33 -10.32 10.99 5.01
CA ALA A 33 -9.71 9.66 5.00
C ALA A 33 -10.13 8.84 6.23
N ILE A 34 -10.11 9.44 7.42
CA ILE A 34 -10.53 8.77 8.67
C ILE A 34 -12.03 8.45 8.64
N GLU A 35 -12.87 9.36 8.17
CA GLU A 35 -14.31 9.10 8.02
C GLU A 35 -14.57 7.87 7.12
N ARG A 36 -13.82 7.76 6.01
CA ARG A 36 -13.90 6.59 5.13
C ARG A 36 -13.50 5.30 5.86
N VAL A 37 -12.42 5.32 6.66
CA VAL A 37 -12.01 4.17 7.46
C VAL A 37 -13.09 3.75 8.45
N ILE A 38 -13.68 4.71 9.18
CA ILE A 38 -14.78 4.46 10.12
C ILE A 38 -15.97 3.81 9.39
N ARG A 39 -16.35 4.36 8.22
CA ARG A 39 -17.47 3.85 7.42
C ARG A 39 -17.24 2.43 6.94
N ILE A 40 -16.06 2.13 6.40
CA ILE A 40 -15.68 0.78 5.95
C ILE A 40 -15.68 -0.20 7.13
N PHE A 41 -15.12 0.22 8.27
CA PHE A 41 -15.07 -0.60 9.46
C PHE A 41 -16.47 -0.95 9.96
N LYS A 42 -17.35 0.04 10.11
CA LYS A 42 -18.76 -0.17 10.51
C LYS A 42 -19.47 -1.10 9.54
N SER A 43 -19.33 -0.90 8.23
CA SER A 43 -19.94 -1.78 7.23
C SER A 43 -19.49 -3.24 7.39
N ARG A 44 -18.19 -3.49 7.58
CA ARG A 44 -17.66 -4.84 7.80
C ARG A 44 -18.16 -5.46 9.10
N LEU A 45 -18.26 -4.66 10.17
CA LEU A 45 -18.83 -5.10 11.44
C LEU A 45 -20.30 -5.50 11.28
N PHE A 46 -21.10 -4.68 10.62
CA PHE A 46 -22.51 -4.99 10.36
C PHE A 46 -22.67 -6.25 9.52
N GLN A 47 -21.88 -6.44 8.47
CA GLN A 47 -21.91 -7.67 7.67
C GLN A 47 -21.59 -8.91 8.53
N ALA A 48 -20.54 -8.85 9.35
CA ALA A 48 -20.21 -9.96 10.25
C ALA A 48 -21.32 -10.27 11.26
N LEU A 49 -22.04 -9.24 11.74
CA LEU A 49 -23.19 -9.42 12.63
C LEU A 49 -24.39 -10.04 11.90
N LEU A 50 -24.64 -9.63 10.65
CA LEU A 50 -25.69 -10.22 9.82
C LEU A 50 -25.41 -11.69 9.51
N ASP A 51 -24.16 -12.06 9.21
CA ASP A 51 -23.76 -13.47 8.98
C ASP A 51 -24.04 -14.34 10.22
N ILE A 52 -23.80 -13.80 11.43
CA ILE A 52 -24.12 -14.49 12.69
C ILE A 52 -25.64 -14.61 12.87
N GLN A 53 -26.38 -13.53 12.59
CA GLN A 53 -27.84 -13.51 12.72
C GLN A 53 -28.50 -14.50 11.75
N GLU A 54 -28.08 -14.51 10.48
CA GLU A 54 -28.56 -15.44 9.46
C GLU A 54 -28.33 -16.90 9.89
N PHE A 55 -27.13 -17.22 10.38
CA PHE A 55 -26.85 -18.55 10.93
C PHE A 55 -27.75 -18.89 12.12
N TYR A 56 -27.96 -17.94 13.04
CA TYR A 56 -28.84 -18.16 14.18
C TYR A 56 -30.29 -18.46 13.74
N GLU A 57 -30.81 -17.72 12.77
CA GLU A 57 -32.16 -17.89 12.25
C GLU A 57 -32.33 -19.17 11.43
N LEU A 58 -31.40 -19.45 10.50
CA LEU A 58 -31.50 -20.59 9.58
C LEU A 58 -31.11 -21.93 10.19
N THR A 59 -30.23 -21.95 11.19
CA THR A 59 -29.74 -23.19 11.80
C THR A 59 -30.27 -23.36 13.22
N LEU A 60 -30.08 -22.36 14.09
CA LEU A 60 -30.32 -22.56 15.52
C LEU A 60 -31.81 -22.44 15.88
N LEU A 61 -32.56 -21.53 15.24
CA LEU A 61 -34.00 -21.37 15.43
C LEU A 61 -34.86 -22.34 14.60
N ASP A 62 -34.29 -23.10 13.67
CA ASP A 62 -35.05 -24.06 12.88
C ASP A 62 -35.41 -25.30 13.71
N ASP A 63 -36.67 -25.41 14.12
CA ASP A 63 -37.19 -26.54 14.92
C ASP A 63 -37.26 -27.86 14.14
N SER A 64 -37.18 -27.83 12.81
CA SER A 64 -37.17 -29.04 11.98
C SER A 64 -35.82 -29.77 12.00
N LYS A 65 -34.75 -29.06 12.39
CA LYS A 65 -33.39 -29.62 12.45
C LYS A 65 -33.14 -30.32 13.78
N SER A 66 -32.58 -31.53 13.71
CA SER A 66 -32.12 -32.24 14.91
C SER A 66 -30.92 -31.53 15.54
N ILE A 67 -30.69 -31.76 16.83
CA ILE A 67 -29.51 -31.23 17.53
C ILE A 67 -28.22 -31.64 16.83
N GLN A 68 -28.13 -32.88 16.34
CA GLN A 68 -26.96 -33.39 15.64
C GLN A 68 -26.70 -32.60 14.35
N GLN A 69 -27.75 -32.29 13.59
CA GLN A 69 -27.64 -31.47 12.39
C GLN A 69 -27.21 -30.04 12.73
N LYS A 70 -27.82 -29.41 13.74
CA LYS A 70 -27.42 -28.08 14.21
C LYS A 70 -25.95 -28.05 14.63
N THR A 71 -25.48 -29.08 15.35
CA THR A 71 -24.06 -29.21 15.75
C THR A 71 -23.14 -29.31 14.53
N ALA A 72 -23.48 -30.15 13.54
CA ALA A 72 -22.69 -30.30 12.33
C ALA A 72 -22.59 -28.97 11.54
N GLU A 73 -23.72 -28.29 11.33
CA GLU A 73 -23.77 -26.98 10.65
C GLU A 73 -22.96 -25.92 11.42
N THR A 74 -23.03 -25.92 12.75
CA THR A 74 -22.26 -25.00 13.61
C THR A 74 -20.74 -25.22 13.49
N LEU A 75 -20.30 -26.47 13.44
CA LEU A 75 -18.87 -26.78 13.25
C LEU A 75 -18.40 -26.36 11.86
N LEU A 76 -19.21 -26.59 10.83
CA LEU A 76 -18.88 -26.20 9.46
C LEU A 76 -18.72 -24.68 9.30
N ILE A 77 -19.65 -23.88 9.86
CA ILE A 77 -19.55 -22.42 9.75
C ILE A 77 -18.33 -21.88 10.52
N ALA A 78 -18.01 -22.46 11.69
CA ALA A 78 -16.81 -22.10 12.44
C ALA A 78 -15.53 -22.40 11.63
N SER A 79 -15.41 -23.62 11.08
CA SER A 79 -14.26 -23.98 10.23
C SER A 79 -14.15 -23.10 8.99
N LYS A 80 -15.28 -22.73 8.38
CA LYS A 80 -15.29 -21.81 7.23
C LYS A 80 -14.73 -20.43 7.61
N TRP A 81 -15.18 -19.85 8.72
CA TRP A 81 -14.69 -18.54 9.17
C TRP A 81 -13.19 -18.55 9.53
N GLU A 82 -12.69 -19.66 10.08
CA GLU A 82 -11.26 -19.84 10.34
C GLU A 82 -10.44 -19.88 9.04
N GLN A 83 -10.92 -20.61 8.03
CA GLN A 83 -10.28 -20.71 6.72
C GLN A 83 -10.31 -19.37 5.97
N ASP A 84 -11.44 -18.67 5.95
CA ASP A 84 -11.56 -17.36 5.29
C ASP A 84 -10.56 -16.34 5.87
N ASN A 85 -10.33 -16.38 7.19
CA ASN A 85 -9.32 -15.54 7.83
C ASN A 85 -7.90 -15.93 7.42
N ALA A 86 -7.59 -17.22 7.32
CA ALA A 86 -6.29 -17.70 6.87
C ALA A 86 -6.00 -17.33 5.40
N VAL A 87 -7.00 -17.45 4.52
CA VAL A 87 -6.88 -17.07 3.10
C VAL A 87 -6.59 -15.58 2.97
N LYS A 88 -7.34 -14.73 3.68
CA LYS A 88 -7.11 -13.27 3.69
C LYS A 88 -5.70 -12.90 4.18
N ALA A 89 -5.20 -13.59 5.21
CA ALA A 89 -3.84 -13.37 5.72
C ALA A 89 -2.77 -13.77 4.68
N ASN A 90 -2.96 -14.91 4.03
CA ASN A 90 -2.04 -15.39 3.00
C ASN A 90 -2.02 -14.47 1.77
N GLU A 91 -3.20 -14.01 1.33
CA GLU A 91 -3.31 -13.04 0.24
C GLU A 91 -2.60 -11.72 0.58
N ALA A 92 -2.81 -11.19 1.78
CA ALA A 92 -2.11 -9.98 2.23
C ALA A 92 -0.59 -10.16 2.25
N ASN A 93 -0.08 -11.33 2.64
CA ASN A 93 1.35 -11.63 2.60
C ASN A 93 1.88 -11.68 1.16
N ARG A 94 1.11 -12.27 0.23
CA ARG A 94 1.49 -12.32 -1.20
C ARG A 94 1.54 -10.93 -1.83
N ILE A 95 0.55 -10.08 -1.55
CA ILE A 95 0.50 -8.70 -2.06
C ILE A 95 1.71 -7.91 -1.55
N LYS A 96 2.01 -7.98 -0.24
CA LYS A 96 3.19 -7.31 0.32
C LYS A 96 4.49 -7.76 -0.34
N GLN A 97 4.63 -9.05 -0.63
CA GLN A 97 5.82 -9.59 -1.30
C GLN A 97 5.95 -9.07 -2.74
N GLN A 98 4.83 -8.92 -3.46
CA GLN A 98 4.81 -8.32 -4.79
C GLN A 98 5.15 -6.83 -4.77
N GLU A 99 4.58 -6.06 -3.84
CA GLU A 99 4.88 -4.63 -3.67
C GLU A 99 6.36 -4.41 -3.36
N GLN A 100 6.96 -5.24 -2.50
CA GLN A 100 8.37 -5.13 -2.13
C GLN A 100 9.30 -5.44 -3.30
N GLN A 101 8.96 -6.44 -4.13
CA GLN A 101 9.70 -6.73 -5.36
C GLN A 101 9.58 -5.59 -6.38
N GLN A 102 8.39 -5.00 -6.52
CA GLN A 102 8.18 -3.88 -7.43
C GLN A 102 8.95 -2.63 -6.98
N GLN A 103 8.96 -2.33 -5.68
CA GLN A 103 9.76 -1.23 -5.13
C GLN A 103 11.26 -1.43 -5.34
N GLN A 104 11.77 -2.65 -5.17
CA GLN A 104 13.18 -2.95 -5.47
C GLN A 104 13.51 -2.73 -6.95
N GLN A 105 12.63 -3.14 -7.87
CA GLN A 105 12.85 -2.89 -9.30
C GLN A 105 12.85 -1.40 -9.64
N LEU A 106 11.93 -0.62 -9.06
CA LEU A 106 11.89 0.83 -9.25
C LEU A 106 13.13 1.52 -8.68
N ALA A 107 13.62 1.08 -7.51
CA ALA A 107 14.83 1.61 -6.90
C ALA A 107 16.08 1.33 -7.75
N ILE A 108 16.21 0.11 -8.27
CA ILE A 108 17.30 -0.27 -9.19
C ILE A 108 17.25 0.60 -10.46
N GLN A 109 16.05 0.83 -11.00
CA GLN A 109 15.88 1.67 -12.19
C GLN A 109 16.26 3.15 -11.93
N GLN A 110 15.92 3.70 -10.76
CA GLN A 110 16.35 5.05 -10.38
C GLN A 110 17.88 5.15 -10.24
N GLN A 111 18.51 4.20 -9.56
CA GLN A 111 19.98 4.18 -9.43
C GLN A 111 20.69 4.08 -10.79
N ALA A 112 20.13 3.32 -11.74
CA ALA A 112 20.68 3.24 -13.09
C ALA A 112 20.59 4.56 -13.87
N LEU A 113 19.52 5.33 -13.66
CA LEU A 113 19.36 6.66 -14.27
C LEU A 113 20.34 7.68 -13.68
N GLU A 114 20.57 7.63 -12.36
CA GLU A 114 21.55 8.50 -11.69
C GLU A 114 22.99 8.21 -12.14
N GLN A 115 23.36 6.94 -12.32
CA GLN A 115 24.68 6.55 -12.85
C GLN A 115 24.89 7.03 -14.30
N GLN A 116 23.84 7.08 -15.11
CA GLN A 116 23.93 7.62 -16.47
C GLN A 116 24.02 9.15 -16.52
N GLU A 117 23.53 9.86 -15.50
CA GLU A 117 23.72 11.32 -15.40
C GLU A 117 25.13 11.71 -14.94
N GLU A 118 25.80 10.91 -14.09
CA GLU A 118 27.20 11.13 -13.71
C GLU A 118 28.20 10.82 -14.85
N GLU A 119 27.85 9.95 -15.81
CA GLU A 119 28.72 9.57 -16.92
C GLU A 119 28.59 10.49 -18.17
N LYS A 120 28.20 11.75 -18.01
CA LYS A 120 28.40 12.73 -19.11
C LYS A 120 29.90 13.07 -19.19
N PRO A 121 30.58 12.75 -20.30
CA PRO A 121 32.01 13.02 -20.41
C PRO A 121 32.21 14.53 -20.33
N VAL A 122 33.05 14.96 -19.38
CA VAL A 122 33.59 16.32 -19.35
C VAL A 122 34.17 16.58 -20.74
N PRO A 123 33.68 17.57 -21.52
CA PRO A 123 34.28 17.85 -22.81
C PRO A 123 35.74 18.22 -22.55
N THR A 124 36.65 17.33 -22.99
CA THR A 124 38.08 17.60 -23.01
C THR A 124 38.26 18.76 -23.97
N ILE A 125 38.32 19.98 -23.44
CA ILE A 125 38.69 21.15 -24.22
C ILE A 125 40.16 20.94 -24.58
N LEU A 126 40.39 20.46 -25.80
CA LEU A 126 41.69 20.49 -26.44
C LEU A 126 42.11 21.96 -26.45
N ALA A 127 43.03 22.33 -25.57
CA ALA A 127 43.67 23.63 -25.60
C ALA A 127 44.52 23.71 -26.88
N GLU A 128 43.89 24.07 -28.00
CA GLU A 128 44.60 24.63 -29.14
C GLU A 128 45.23 25.94 -28.69
N THR A 129 46.53 25.89 -28.37
CA THR A 129 47.35 27.08 -28.26
C THR A 129 47.56 27.63 -29.67
N PRO A 130 47.15 28.87 -29.98
CA PRO A 130 47.51 29.48 -31.25
C PRO A 130 49.00 29.83 -31.20
N SER A 131 49.81 29.15 -32.03
CA SER A 131 51.20 29.55 -32.28
C SER A 131 51.25 30.95 -32.92
N PRO A 132 52.11 31.86 -32.45
CA PRO A 132 52.17 33.22 -32.98
C PRO A 132 53.03 33.30 -34.25
N SER A 133 52.45 33.93 -35.28
CA SER A 133 53.08 34.72 -36.34
C SER A 133 54.31 34.17 -37.08
N ARG A 134 54.09 33.78 -38.34
CA ARG A 134 55.10 33.89 -39.41
C ARG A 134 54.57 34.80 -40.51
N TYR A 135 55.19 35.96 -40.65
CA TYR A 135 54.88 36.99 -41.65
C TYR A 135 55.13 36.50 -43.10
N PRO A 136 54.52 37.18 -44.10
CA PRO A 136 54.28 36.65 -45.43
C PRO A 136 55.48 36.82 -46.37
N GLY A 137 55.41 36.11 -47.49
CA GLY A 137 56.52 35.82 -48.37
C GLY A 137 57.06 36.98 -49.19
N THR A 138 58.19 36.71 -49.83
CA THR A 138 58.52 37.27 -51.15
C THR A 138 59.36 36.23 -51.87
N ARG A 139 58.77 35.64 -52.92
CA ARG A 139 59.47 34.84 -53.91
C ARG A 139 59.87 35.80 -55.03
N VAL A 140 61.15 36.12 -55.14
CA VAL A 140 61.71 36.69 -56.37
C VAL A 140 62.34 35.57 -57.17
N SER A 141 61.95 35.44 -58.44
CA SER A 141 62.66 34.62 -59.42
C SER A 141 62.66 35.35 -60.76
N ALA A 142 63.87 35.48 -61.29
CA ALA A 142 64.29 35.58 -62.68
C ALA A 142 63.74 36.73 -63.55
N THR A 143 64.65 37.62 -63.95
CA THR A 143 65.38 37.50 -65.23
C THR A 143 66.74 38.16 -65.12
#